data_AF-A0A3D3E4N6-F1
#
_entry.id   AF-A0A3D3E4N6-F1
#
_cell.length_a   1.000
_cell.length_b   1.000
_cell.length_c   1.000
_cell.angle_alpha   90.00
_cell.angle_beta   90.00
_cell.angle_gamma   90.00
#
_symmetry.space_group_name_H-M   'P 1'
#
loop_
_entity.id
_entity.type
_entity.pdbx_description
1 polymer ?
#
loop_
_entity_poly.entity_id
_entity_poly.type
_entity_poly.pdbx_seq_one_letter_code
_entity_poly.pdbx_strand_id
1 'polypeptide(L)'
;MSGVSAQAEFSLEGLSAEQQGLAIAKERKARDLGWGDSTSSVIMTLRNAQGEESIREMRMKSLEVANDGDKGLTIFDTPKDVKGTAFLNFSHIEKSDDQWLYLPALKRVKRISSRNKSGPFMGSEFAYEDLSSFEIEKY
;
A
#
# COMPACT_ATOMS: atom_id res chain seq x y z
N MET A 1 18.88 26.86 25.13
CA MET A 1 18.54 25.62 25.86
C MET A 1 17.06 25.64 26.20
N SER A 2 16.50 24.45 26.46
CA SER A 2 15.13 24.14 26.91
C SER A 2 13.99 24.25 25.89
N GLY A 3 13.82 23.15 25.15
CA GLY A 3 12.55 22.69 24.62
C GLY A 3 12.51 21.16 24.76
N VAL A 4 12.32 20.66 25.98
CA VAL A 4 12.05 19.24 26.21
C VAL A 4 10.65 18.97 25.66
N SER A 5 10.59 18.40 24.45
CA SER A 5 9.37 17.79 23.93
C SER A 5 9.09 16.56 24.79
N ALA A 6 8.11 16.66 25.69
CA ALA A 6 7.57 15.51 26.38
C ALA A 6 6.91 14.58 25.35
N GLN A 7 7.62 13.55 24.92
CA GLN A 7 6.96 12.37 24.39
C GLN A 7 6.18 11.77 25.55
N ALA A 8 4.85 11.78 25.47
CA ALA A 8 4.02 11.08 26.44
C ALA A 8 4.48 9.61 26.48
N GLU A 9 4.71 9.08 27.69
CA GLU A 9 5.10 7.68 27.85
C GLU A 9 3.98 6.78 27.31
N PHE A 10 4.27 6.08 26.22
CA PHE A 10 3.40 5.03 25.70
C PHE A 10 3.43 3.85 26.68
N SER A 11 2.45 3.78 27.57
CA SER A 11 2.31 2.70 28.55
C SER A 11 1.18 1.74 28.17
N LEU A 12 1.47 0.44 28.25
CA LEU A 12 0.54 -0.66 27.97
C LEU A 12 0.07 -1.38 29.24
N GLU A 13 0.54 -0.95 30.41
CA GLU A 13 0.26 -1.61 31.68
C GLU A 13 -1.24 -1.53 32.04
N GLY A 14 -1.80 -2.63 32.54
CA GLY A 14 -3.20 -2.71 32.97
C GLY A 14 -4.23 -2.78 31.84
N LEU A 15 -3.81 -2.71 30.57
CA LEU A 15 -4.69 -2.88 29.41
C LEU A 15 -4.96 -4.35 29.08
N SER A 16 -6.13 -4.66 28.53
CA SER A 16 -6.41 -5.96 27.92
C SER A 16 -5.59 -6.17 26.64
N ALA A 17 -5.44 -7.41 26.17
CA ALA A 17 -4.72 -7.70 24.93
C ALA A 17 -5.28 -6.96 23.71
N GLU A 18 -6.61 -6.81 23.61
CA GLU A 18 -7.28 -6.05 22.56
C GLU A 18 -6.94 -4.55 22.64
N GLN A 19 -6.99 -3.97 23.84
CA GLN A 19 -6.64 -2.57 24.07
C GLN A 19 -5.17 -2.29 23.78
N GLN A 20 -4.27 -3.21 24.15
CA GLN A 20 -2.86 -3.12 23.81
C GLN A 20 -2.66 -3.17 22.29
N GLY A 21 -3.33 -4.08 21.60
CA GLY A 21 -3.29 -4.18 20.14
C GLY A 21 -3.73 -2.88 19.46
N LEU A 22 -4.88 -2.33 19.89
CA LEU A 22 -5.38 -1.05 19.37
C LEU A 22 -4.44 0.12 19.68
N ALA A 23 -3.88 0.18 20.88
CA ALA A 23 -2.92 1.23 21.25
C ALA A 23 -1.67 1.19 20.37
N ILE A 24 -1.12 0.00 20.13
CA ILE A 24 0.04 -0.21 19.26
C ILE A 24 -0.29 0.17 17.81
N ALA A 25 -1.46 -0.24 17.30
CA ALA A 25 -1.89 0.10 15.95
C ALA A 25 -2.03 1.62 15.75
N LYS A 26 -2.63 2.31 16.73
CA LYS A 26 -2.76 3.78 16.74
C LYS A 26 -1.41 4.49 16.77
N GLU A 27 -0.51 4.04 17.63
CA GLU A 27 0.84 4.60 17.73
C GLU A 27 1.64 4.38 16.44
N ARG A 28 1.54 3.20 15.82
CA ARG A 28 2.14 2.93 14.51
C ARG A 28 1.62 3.92 13.46
N LYS A 29 0.30 4.10 13.35
CA LYS A 29 -0.29 5.03 12.37
C LYS A 29 0.15 6.47 12.65
N ALA A 30 0.16 6.91 13.91
CA ALA A 30 0.58 8.26 14.29
C ALA A 30 2.03 8.58 13.91
N ARG A 31 2.91 7.58 13.90
CA ARG A 31 4.32 7.71 13.47
C ARG A 31 4.51 7.73 11.96
N ASP A 32 3.48 7.38 11.20
CA ASP A 32 3.48 7.26 9.74
C ASP A 32 2.69 8.41 9.07
N LEU A 33 2.64 9.57 9.74
CA LEU A 33 1.96 10.78 9.27
C LEU A 33 2.93 11.92 8.95
N GLY A 34 2.55 12.78 8.01
CA GLY A 34 3.23 14.03 7.69
C GLY A 34 4.39 13.90 6.69
N TRP A 35 4.45 12.80 5.94
CA TRP A 35 5.46 12.58 4.89
C TRP A 35 5.05 13.19 3.54
N GLY A 36 3.76 13.48 3.32
CA GLY A 36 3.27 14.22 2.16
C GLY A 36 3.22 13.38 0.88
N ASP A 37 4.35 13.22 0.20
CA ASP A 37 4.44 12.39 -1.00
C ASP A 37 5.80 11.69 -1.12
N SER A 38 5.84 10.60 -1.88
CA SER A 38 7.07 9.87 -2.17
C SER A 38 7.09 9.28 -3.56
N THR A 39 8.29 9.08 -4.10
CA THR A 39 8.53 8.33 -5.34
C THR A 39 9.68 7.37 -5.13
N SER A 40 9.46 6.11 -5.52
CA SER A 40 10.41 5.01 -5.33
C SER A 40 10.61 4.24 -6.63
N SER A 41 11.86 3.85 -6.90
CA SER A 41 12.20 2.86 -7.92
C SER A 41 12.27 1.49 -7.27
N VAL A 42 11.51 0.53 -7.79
CA VAL A 42 11.31 -0.79 -7.19
C VAL A 42 11.65 -1.88 -8.19
N ILE A 43 12.36 -2.91 -7.72
CA ILE A 43 12.61 -4.16 -8.45
C ILE A 43 11.78 -5.25 -7.78
N MET A 44 10.90 -5.88 -8.55
CA MET A 44 10.11 -7.05 -8.14
C MET A 44 10.69 -8.29 -8.80
N THR A 45 11.22 -9.20 -8.00
CA THR A 45 11.68 -10.51 -8.45
C THR A 45 10.63 -11.55 -8.13
N LEU A 46 10.02 -12.12 -9.17
CA LEU A 46 9.11 -13.25 -9.06
C LEU A 46 9.92 -14.54 -9.23
N ARG A 47 9.83 -15.45 -8.25
CA ARG A 47 10.54 -16.74 -8.29
C ARG A 47 9.54 -17.88 -8.12
N ASN A 48 9.57 -18.86 -9.02
CA ASN A 48 8.74 -20.06 -8.91
C ASN A 48 9.43 -21.17 -8.08
N ALA A 49 8.72 -22.28 -7.85
CA ALA A 49 9.22 -23.41 -7.06
C ALA A 49 10.44 -24.11 -7.70
N GLN A 50 10.63 -23.97 -9.02
CA GLN A 50 11.77 -24.51 -9.75
C GLN A 50 13.00 -23.58 -9.69
N GLY A 51 12.87 -22.39 -9.11
CA GLY A 51 13.93 -21.40 -8.98
C GLY A 51 14.09 -20.47 -10.18
N GLU A 52 13.18 -20.53 -11.16
CA GLU A 52 13.18 -19.61 -12.30
C GLU A 52 12.70 -18.22 -11.86
N GLU A 53 13.33 -17.18 -12.40
CA GLU A 53 13.06 -15.79 -12.02
C GLU A 53 12.52 -14.95 -13.17
N SER A 54 11.58 -14.06 -12.84
CA SER A 54 11.15 -12.95 -13.68
C SER A 54 11.34 -11.65 -12.91
N ILE A 55 12.11 -10.72 -13.48
CA ILE A 55 12.41 -9.42 -12.86
C ILE A 55 11.56 -8.36 -13.53
N ARG A 56 10.90 -7.52 -12.70
CA ARG A 56 10.14 -6.36 -13.15
C ARG A 56 10.66 -5.10 -12.46
N GLU A 57 10.82 -4.05 -13.23
CA GLU A 57 11.19 -2.72 -12.72
C GLU A 57 9.97 -1.82 -12.80
N MET A 58 9.71 -1.09 -11.71
CA MET A 58 8.57 -0.20 -11.61
C MET A 58 8.90 1.06 -10.82
N ARG A 59 8.14 2.12 -11.08
CA ARG A 59 8.10 3.31 -10.24
C ARG A 59 6.81 3.28 -9.42
N MET A 60 6.95 3.50 -8.13
CA MET A 60 5.83 3.68 -7.22
C MET A 60 5.79 5.13 -6.77
N LYS A 61 4.60 5.73 -6.81
CA LYS A 61 4.34 7.06 -6.28
C LYS A 61 3.26 6.93 -5.22
N SER A 62 3.49 7.53 -4.07
CA SER A 62 2.52 7.55 -2.99
C SER A 62 2.22 8.99 -2.60
N LEU A 63 0.97 9.25 -2.23
CA LEU A 63 0.50 10.55 -1.77
C LEU A 63 -0.34 10.35 -0.52
N GLU A 64 0.11 10.93 0.58
CA GLU A 64 -0.60 10.98 1.85
C GLU A 64 -1.85 11.85 1.69
N VAL A 65 -3.00 11.36 2.18
CA VAL A 65 -4.26 12.09 2.12
C VAL A 65 -4.75 12.39 3.52
N ALA A 66 -4.96 13.68 3.81
CA ALA A 66 -5.54 14.07 5.09
C ALA A 66 -6.97 13.54 5.24
N ASN A 67 -7.23 12.84 6.33
CA ASN A 67 -8.54 12.29 6.72
C ASN A 67 -9.11 11.23 5.74
N ASP A 68 -8.27 10.57 4.95
CA ASP A 68 -8.66 9.40 4.15
C ASP A 68 -7.46 8.45 4.00
N GLY A 69 -7.61 7.35 3.26
CA GLY A 69 -6.49 6.49 2.92
C GLY A 69 -5.58 7.09 1.84
N ASP A 70 -4.35 6.59 1.76
CA ASP A 70 -3.35 7.10 0.81
C ASP A 70 -3.69 6.75 -0.63
N LYS A 71 -3.09 7.51 -1.56
CA LYS A 71 -3.15 7.23 -2.99
C LYS A 71 -1.82 6.65 -3.46
N GLY A 72 -1.89 5.57 -4.23
CA GLY A 72 -0.75 4.89 -4.82
C GLY A 72 -0.85 4.82 -6.35
N LEU A 73 0.26 5.07 -7.04
CA LEU A 73 0.42 4.83 -8.47
C LEU A 73 1.68 4.01 -8.73
N THR A 74 1.50 2.79 -9.22
CA THR A 74 2.58 1.91 -9.67
C THR A 74 2.61 1.88 -11.19
N ILE A 75 3.78 2.12 -11.78
CA ILE A 75 3.99 2.10 -13.23
C ILE A 75 5.11 1.12 -13.55
N PHE A 76 4.82 0.11 -14.36
CA PHE A 76 5.79 -0.87 -14.82
C PHE A 76 6.61 -0.32 -15.98
N ASP A 77 7.94 -0.35 -15.86
CA ASP A 77 8.87 0.17 -16.87
C ASP A 77 9.52 -0.96 -17.68
N THR A 78 9.82 -2.09 -17.03
CA THR A 78 10.49 -3.27 -17.59
C THR A 78 9.88 -4.55 -17.01
N PRO A 79 9.78 -5.67 -17.76
CA PRO A 79 10.10 -5.88 -19.18
C PRO A 79 9.04 -5.39 -20.17
N LYS A 80 9.29 -5.58 -21.47
CA LYS A 80 8.48 -5.03 -22.58
C LYS A 80 7.01 -5.49 -22.56
N ASP A 81 6.75 -6.70 -22.08
CA ASP A 81 5.43 -7.30 -21.94
C ASP A 81 4.54 -6.62 -20.89
N VAL A 82 5.14 -6.07 -19.83
CA VAL A 82 4.43 -5.30 -18.79
C VAL A 82 4.61 -3.80 -18.90
N LYS A 83 5.59 -3.33 -19.70
CA LYS A 83 5.93 -1.91 -19.85
C LYS A 83 4.71 -1.05 -20.16
N GLY A 84 4.52 -0.02 -19.33
CA GLY A 84 3.41 0.92 -19.40
C GLY A 84 2.12 0.45 -18.73
N THR A 85 2.08 -0.78 -18.20
CA THR A 85 1.02 -1.20 -17.28
C THR A 85 1.08 -0.31 -16.05
N ALA A 86 -0.07 0.17 -15.60
CA ALA A 86 -0.14 1.01 -14.42
C ALA A 86 -1.27 0.59 -13.50
N PHE A 87 -1.02 0.62 -12.20
CA PHE A 87 -2.01 0.36 -11.17
C PHE A 87 -2.21 1.62 -10.33
N LEU A 88 -3.46 2.03 -10.19
CA LEU A 88 -3.88 3.19 -9.40
C LEU A 88 -4.73 2.68 -8.24
N ASN A 89 -4.38 3.08 -7.03
CA ASN A 89 -5.10 2.77 -5.80
C ASN A 89 -5.45 4.07 -5.10
N PHE A 90 -6.73 4.25 -4.77
CA PHE A 90 -7.19 5.21 -3.76
C PHE A 90 -7.74 4.42 -2.59
N SER A 91 -7.02 4.44 -1.47
CA SER A 91 -7.46 3.79 -0.26
C SER A 91 -8.49 4.64 0.47
N HIS A 92 -9.41 4.00 1.16
CA HIS A 92 -10.46 4.68 1.90
C HIS A 92 -10.64 4.12 3.30
N ILE A 93 -10.91 5.00 4.28
CA ILE A 93 -11.14 4.58 5.68
C ILE A 93 -12.52 3.92 5.83
N GLU A 94 -13.58 4.58 5.35
CA GLU A 94 -14.97 4.17 5.61
C GLU A 94 -15.62 3.34 4.51
N LYS A 95 -15.01 3.27 3.32
CA LYS A 95 -15.57 2.57 2.16
C LYS A 95 -14.55 1.66 1.50
N SER A 96 -15.01 0.86 0.53
CA SER A 96 -14.10 0.05 -0.28
C SER A 96 -13.14 0.91 -1.10
N ASP A 97 -11.90 0.44 -1.22
CA ASP A 97 -10.85 1.07 -2.01
C ASP A 97 -11.24 1.17 -3.49
N ASP A 98 -10.85 2.27 -4.11
CA ASP A 98 -11.05 2.54 -5.52
C ASP A 98 -9.77 2.19 -6.28
N GLN A 99 -9.83 1.10 -7.06
CA GLN A 99 -8.65 0.50 -7.68
C GLN A 99 -8.82 0.32 -9.20
N TRP A 100 -7.78 0.64 -9.96
CA TRP A 100 -7.77 0.52 -11.41
C TRP A 100 -6.45 -0.03 -11.95
N LEU A 101 -6.55 -0.85 -12.99
CA LEU A 101 -5.44 -1.37 -13.76
C LEU A 101 -5.53 -0.88 -15.20
N TYR A 102 -4.55 -0.11 -15.64
CA TYR A 102 -4.38 0.29 -17.03
C TYR A 102 -3.51 -0.72 -17.77
N LEU A 103 -4.02 -1.23 -18.88
CA LEU A 103 -3.34 -2.19 -19.74
C LEU A 103 -3.03 -1.55 -21.10
N PRO A 104 -1.75 -1.23 -21.40
CA PRO A 104 -1.39 -0.46 -22.59
C PRO A 104 -1.67 -1.22 -23.90
N ALA A 105 -1.48 -2.54 -23.91
CA ALA A 105 -1.77 -3.38 -25.07
C ALA A 105 -3.24 -3.29 -25.51
N LEU A 106 -4.15 -3.02 -24.58
CA LEU A 106 -5.58 -2.88 -24.82
C LEU A 106 -6.05 -1.42 -24.82
N LYS A 107 -5.16 -0.47 -24.49
CA LYS A 107 -5.47 0.94 -24.21
C LYS A 107 -6.70 1.10 -23.31
N ARG A 108 -6.83 0.23 -22.31
CA ARG A 108 -8.03 0.11 -21.49
C ARG A 108 -7.69 0.22 -20.02
N VAL A 109 -8.55 0.93 -19.29
CA VAL A 109 -8.58 0.94 -17.82
C VAL A 109 -9.64 -0.06 -17.36
N LYS A 110 -9.24 -1.01 -16.51
CA LYS A 110 -10.14 -1.95 -15.84
C LYS A 110 -10.24 -1.59 -14.36
N ARG A 111 -11.45 -1.39 -13.85
CA ARG A 111 -11.67 -1.25 -12.41
C ARG A 111 -11.54 -2.62 -11.74
N ILE A 112 -10.81 -2.69 -10.62
CA ILE A 112 -10.75 -3.87 -9.76
C ILE A 112 -11.87 -3.72 -8.73
N SER A 113 -12.83 -4.65 -8.75
CA SER A 113 -13.93 -4.62 -7.79
C SER A 113 -13.44 -5.12 -6.42
N SER A 114 -14.06 -4.63 -5.35
CA SER A 114 -13.76 -5.08 -3.97
C SER A 114 -13.90 -6.58 -3.78
N ARG A 115 -14.75 -7.27 -4.56
CA ARG A 115 -14.88 -8.74 -4.56
C ARG A 115 -13.65 -9.47 -5.11
N ASN A 116 -12.86 -8.80 -5.96
CA ASN A 116 -11.71 -9.39 -6.64
C ASN A 116 -10.37 -8.93 -6.05
N LYS A 117 -10.39 -8.20 -4.92
CA LYS A 117 -9.19 -7.58 -4.33
C LYS A 117 -8.19 -8.60 -3.75
N SER A 118 -8.66 -9.80 -3.41
CA SER A 118 -7.83 -10.93 -2.96
C SER A 118 -7.12 -11.66 -4.10
N GLY A 119 -7.38 -11.30 -5.37
CA GLY A 119 -6.69 -11.89 -6.51
C GLY A 119 -5.23 -11.43 -6.62
N PRO A 120 -4.35 -12.24 -7.24
CA PRO A 120 -2.94 -11.93 -7.32
C PRO A 120 -2.68 -10.70 -8.19
N PHE A 121 -1.84 -9.80 -7.68
CA PHE A 121 -1.35 -8.64 -8.37
C PHE A 121 -0.33 -9.05 -9.42
N MET A 122 -0.74 -9.02 -10.69
CA MET A 122 0.10 -9.34 -11.85
C MET A 122 0.89 -10.67 -11.74
N GLY A 123 0.31 -11.69 -11.11
CA GLY A 123 0.95 -13.00 -10.92
C GLY A 123 2.07 -13.01 -9.89
N SER A 124 2.09 -12.03 -8.98
CA SER A 124 2.88 -12.05 -7.76
C SER A 124 2.11 -12.68 -6.59
N GLU A 125 2.80 -12.89 -5.48
CA GLU A 125 2.23 -13.31 -4.19
C GLU A 125 1.53 -12.18 -3.42
N PHE A 126 1.60 -10.94 -3.91
CA PHE A 126 0.78 -9.85 -3.37
C PHE A 126 -0.62 -9.90 -3.97
N ALA A 127 -1.65 -9.67 -3.16
CA ALA A 127 -3.00 -9.39 -3.62
C ALA A 127 -3.16 -7.90 -3.97
N TYR A 128 -4.23 -7.53 -4.69
CA TYR A 128 -4.53 -6.11 -4.93
C TYR A 128 -4.82 -5.34 -3.64
N GLU A 129 -5.37 -6.00 -2.62
CA GLU A 129 -5.62 -5.37 -1.32
C GLU A 129 -4.34 -5.04 -0.54
N ASP A 130 -3.27 -5.80 -0.74
CA ASP A 130 -1.96 -5.56 -0.08
C ASP A 130 -1.28 -4.26 -0.56
N LEU A 131 -1.74 -3.70 -1.68
CA LEU A 131 -1.24 -2.44 -2.25
C LEU A 131 -2.02 -1.21 -1.79
N SER A 132 -2.89 -1.37 -0.79
CA SER A 132 -3.69 -0.29 -0.19
C SER A 132 -3.03 0.19 1.11
N SER A 133 -3.34 1.41 1.55
CA SER A 133 -2.84 1.92 2.82
C SER A 133 -3.44 1.16 4.00
N PHE A 134 -2.67 1.07 5.09
CA PHE A 134 -3.14 0.51 6.35
C PHE A 134 -4.01 1.54 7.08
N GLU A 135 -5.30 1.22 7.21
CA GLU A 135 -6.28 1.98 8.00
C GLU A 135 -6.79 1.11 9.14
N ILE A 136 -6.74 1.64 10.37
CA ILE A 136 -7.06 0.87 11.59
C ILE A 136 -8.54 0.47 11.57
N GLU A 137 -9.40 1.35 11.07
CA GLU A 137 -10.85 1.21 10.99
C GLU A 137 -11.31 0.05 10.10
N LYS A 138 -10.40 -0.55 9.31
CA LYS A 138 -10.69 -1.73 8.48
C LYS A 138 -10.59 -3.06 9.24
N TYR A 139 -10.16 -3.05 10.50
CA TYR A 139 -9.92 -4.24 11.33
C TYR A 139 -10.73 -4.19 12.62
#